data_AF-L0J364-F1
#
_entry.id   AF-L0J364-F1
#
_cell.length_a   1.000
_cell.length_b   1.000
_cell.length_c   1.000
_cell.angle_alpha   90.00
_cell.angle_beta   90.00
_cell.angle_gamma   90.00
#
_symmetry.space_group_name_H-M   'P 1'
#
loop_
_entity.id
_entity.type
_entity.pdbx_description
1 polymer ?
#
loop_
_entity_poly.entity_id
_entity_poly.type
_entity_poly.pdbx_seq_one_letter_code
_entity_poly.pdbx_strand_id
1 'polypeptide(L)'
;MTAGGRIEMDPEEVGRDLGRLVLTIVELLRQLMERQALRRVDAGDLSEEAVERLGVGLMRLEDAMAELRDYFGLRPEDLNLDLGPLGQLLPSRPG
;
A
#
# COMPACT_ATOMS: atom_id res chain seq x y z
N MET A 1 17.32 20.24 -32.65
CA MET A 1 16.10 19.40 -32.55
C MET A 1 16.43 18.23 -31.64
N THR A 2 16.00 18.26 -30.38
CA THR A 2 16.09 17.09 -29.48
C THR A 2 14.68 16.60 -29.27
N ALA A 3 14.41 15.40 -29.79
CA ALA A 3 13.10 14.79 -29.83
C ALA A 3 12.49 14.74 -28.43
N GLY A 4 11.37 15.45 -28.25
CA GLY A 4 10.49 15.21 -27.12
C GLY A 4 10.01 13.77 -27.23
N GLY A 5 10.53 12.90 -26.36
CA GLY A 5 10.06 11.54 -26.23
C GLY A 5 8.58 11.59 -25.88
N ARG A 6 7.73 11.44 -26.90
CA ARG A 6 6.33 11.06 -26.67
C ARG A 6 6.42 9.70 -26.01
N ILE A 7 6.16 9.67 -24.71
CA ILE A 7 5.95 8.41 -24.00
C ILE A 7 4.65 7.87 -24.62
N GLU A 8 4.79 6.99 -25.61
CA GLU A 8 3.71 6.14 -26.09
C GLU A 8 3.44 5.16 -24.95
N MET A 9 2.65 5.60 -23.96
CA MET A 9 2.19 4.70 -22.90
C MET A 9 1.00 3.94 -23.44
N ASP A 10 1.11 2.62 -23.46
CA ASP A 10 -0.03 1.75 -23.72
C ASP A 10 -1.11 2.04 -22.66
N PRO A 11 -2.37 2.33 -23.04
CA PRO A 11 -3.45 2.58 -22.09
C PRO A 11 -3.60 1.49 -21.02
N GLU A 12 -3.30 0.24 -21.35
CA GLU A 12 -3.32 -0.89 -20.41
C GLU A 12 -2.17 -0.81 -19.39
N GLU A 13 -0.98 -0.38 -19.82
CA GLU A 13 0.18 -0.14 -18.94
C GLU A 13 -0.05 1.04 -18.00
N VAL A 14 -0.65 2.14 -18.49
CA VAL A 14 -1.00 3.31 -17.65
C VAL A 14 -1.96 2.90 -16.53
N GLY A 15 -2.97 2.10 -16.87
CA GLY A 15 -3.95 1.61 -15.89
C GLY A 15 -3.29 0.76 -14.81
N ARG A 16 -2.37 -0.12 -15.20
CA ARG A 16 -1.60 -0.96 -14.27
C ARG A 16 -0.67 -0.14 -13.37
N ASP A 17 0.07 0.83 -13.92
CA ASP A 17 0.99 1.67 -13.17
C ASP A 17 0.27 2.59 -12.17
N LEU A 18 -0.86 3.18 -12.58
CA LEU A 18 -1.69 3.97 -11.69
C LEU A 18 -2.30 3.08 -10.59
N GLY A 19 -2.78 1.88 -10.95
CA GLY A 19 -3.27 0.89 -10.00
C GLY A 19 -2.21 0.54 -8.96
N ARG A 20 -0.98 0.26 -9.40
CA ARG A 20 0.18 0.02 -8.54
C ARG A 20 0.45 1.18 -7.58
N LEU A 21 0.44 2.43 -8.07
CA LEU A 21 0.66 3.61 -7.23
C LEU A 21 -0.42 3.75 -6.14
N VAL A 22 -1.69 3.62 -6.52
CA VAL A 22 -2.81 3.71 -5.58
C VAL A 22 -2.73 2.60 -4.53
N LEU A 23 -2.50 1.35 -4.95
CA LEU A 23 -2.35 0.21 -4.04
C LEU A 23 -1.16 0.40 -3.10
N THR A 24 -0.06 0.97 -3.59
CA THR A 24 1.10 1.30 -2.76
C THR A 24 0.75 2.32 -1.65
N ILE A 25 -0.02 3.37 -1.98
CA ILE A 25 -0.46 4.38 -1.01
C ILE A 25 -1.39 3.74 0.03
N VAL A 26 -2.34 2.92 -0.41
CA VAL A 26 -3.26 2.21 0.48
C VAL A 26 -2.50 1.28 1.43
N GLU A 27 -1.51 0.56 0.93
CA GLU A 27 -0.65 -0.32 1.74
C GLU A 27 0.16 0.46 2.78
N LEU A 28 0.72 1.62 2.41
CA LEU A 28 1.41 2.50 3.36
C LEU A 28 0.47 2.96 4.48
N LEU A 29 -0.76 3.35 4.14
CA LEU A 29 -1.77 3.75 5.11
C LEU A 29 -2.17 2.59 6.02
N ARG A 30 -2.34 1.37 5.48
CA ARG A 30 -2.61 0.15 6.25
C ARG A 30 -1.54 -0.07 7.32
N GLN A 31 -0.26 -0.03 6.93
CA GLN A 31 0.86 -0.22 7.85
C GLN A 31 0.97 0.88 8.90
N LEU A 32 0.71 2.13 8.51
CA LEU A 32 0.67 3.25 9.47
C LEU A 32 -0.43 3.06 10.51
N MET A 33 -1.63 2.67 10.07
CA MET A 33 -2.77 2.43 10.95
C MET A 33 -2.51 1.26 11.89
N GLU A 34 -1.94 0.15 11.40
CA GLU A 34 -1.52 -1.00 12.20
C GLU A 34 -0.51 -0.57 13.29
N ARG A 35 0.50 0.22 12.92
CA ARG A 35 1.49 0.73 13.87
C ARG A 35 0.87 1.70 14.89
N GLN A 36 -0.12 2.50 14.50
CA GLN A 36 -0.83 3.40 15.41
C GLN A 36 -1.75 2.64 16.36
N ALA A 37 -2.40 1.57 15.88
CA ALA A 37 -3.22 0.68 16.68
C ALA A 37 -2.40 0.11 17.85
N LEU A 38 -1.27 -0.52 17.53
CA LEU A 38 -0.36 -1.10 18.52
C LEU A 38 0.08 -0.07 19.55
N ARG A 39 0.54 1.12 19.11
CA ARG A 39 0.96 2.18 20.04
C ARG A 39 -0.15 2.65 20.97
N ARG A 40 -1.39 2.76 20.47
CA ARG A 40 -2.53 3.21 21.29
C ARG A 40 -3.04 2.13 22.23
N VAL A 41 -2.93 0.85 21.86
CA VAL A 41 -3.19 -0.28 22.75
C VAL A 41 -2.19 -0.25 23.92
N ASP A 42 -0.90 -0.12 23.63
CA ASP A 42 0.16 -0.06 24.65
C ASP A 42 0.01 1.16 25.58
N ALA A 43 -0.49 2.27 25.06
CA ALA A 43 -0.75 3.50 25.83
C ALA A 43 -2.08 3.47 26.63
N GLY A 44 -2.96 2.50 26.39
CA GLY A 44 -4.30 2.45 26.98
C GLY A 44 -5.29 3.48 26.41
N ASP A 45 -4.96 4.09 25.26
CA ASP A 45 -5.72 5.17 24.61
C ASP A 45 -6.89 4.66 23.72
N LEU A 46 -7.08 3.34 23.62
CA LEU A 46 -8.15 2.71 22.84
C LEU A 46 -8.91 1.70 23.71
N SER A 47 -10.24 1.67 23.59
CA SER A 47 -11.04 0.59 24.15
C SER A 47 -10.80 -0.72 23.39
N GLU A 48 -10.93 -1.86 24.07
CA GLU A 48 -10.80 -3.20 23.47
C GLU A 48 -11.71 -3.36 22.24
N GLU A 49 -12.96 -2.91 22.33
CA GLU A 49 -13.90 -2.93 21.19
C GLU A 49 -13.39 -2.13 19.98
N ALA A 50 -12.71 -1.00 20.21
CA ALA A 50 -12.17 -0.19 19.12
C ALA A 50 -10.98 -0.89 18.44
N VAL A 51 -10.17 -1.63 19.22
CA VAL A 51 -9.06 -2.44 18.72
C VAL A 51 -9.57 -3.60 17.86
N GLU A 52 -10.60 -4.33 18.33
CA GLU A 52 -11.21 -5.42 17.55
C GLU A 52 -11.79 -4.92 16.23
N ARG A 53 -12.58 -3.82 16.25
CA ARG A 53 -13.14 -3.26 15.02
C ARG A 53 -12.06 -2.83 14.03
N LEU A 54 -10.95 -2.27 14.53
CA LEU A 54 -9.82 -1.89 13.70
C LEU A 54 -9.14 -3.12 13.09
N GLY A 55 -8.92 -4.18 13.87
CA GLY A 55 -8.39 -5.45 13.38
C GLY A 55 -9.25 -6.03 12.24
N VAL A 56 -10.56 -6.13 12.44
CA VAL A 56 -11.50 -6.60 11.40
C VAL A 56 -11.46 -5.71 10.15
N GLY A 57 -11.36 -4.39 10.31
CA GLY A 57 -11.23 -3.46 9.20
C GLY A 57 -9.95 -3.68 8.40
N LEU A 58 -8.82 -3.89 9.08
CA LEU A 58 -7.53 -4.16 8.44
C LEU A 58 -7.52 -5.50 7.70
N MET A 59 -8.16 -6.54 8.25
CA MET A 59 -8.31 -7.83 7.57
C MET A 59 -9.10 -7.70 6.27
N ARG A 60 -10.25 -7.00 6.31
CA ARG A 60 -11.05 -6.75 5.09
C ARG A 60 -10.30 -5.92 4.05
N LEU A 61 -9.48 -4.98 4.50
CA LEU A 61 -8.62 -4.19 3.61
C LEU A 61 -7.57 -5.09 2.94
N GLU A 62 -6.96 -6.02 3.68
CA GLU A 62 -6.00 -6.97 3.14
C GLU A 62 -6.62 -7.91 2.08
N ASP A 63 -7.86 -8.36 2.30
CA ASP A 63 -8.61 -9.15 1.33
C ASP A 63 -8.89 -8.35 0.04
N ALA A 64 -9.42 -7.12 0.16
CA ALA A 64 -9.67 -6.25 -0.99
C ALA A 64 -8.38 -5.91 -1.75
N MET A 65 -7.27 -5.74 -1.04
CA MET A 65 -5.95 -5.53 -1.62
C MET A 65 -5.45 -6.76 -2.38
N ALA A 66 -5.76 -7.98 -1.92
CA ALA A 66 -5.44 -9.21 -2.66
C ALA A 66 -6.20 -9.26 -4.00
N GLU A 67 -7.51 -9.03 -3.97
CA GLU A 67 -8.34 -9.01 -5.19
C GLU A 67 -7.86 -7.99 -6.22
N LEU A 68 -7.55 -6.76 -5.78
CA LEU A 68 -7.06 -5.71 -6.68
C LEU A 68 -5.66 -6.02 -7.22
N ARG A 69 -4.77 -6.57 -6.40
CA ARG A 69 -3.44 -7.01 -6.87
C ARG A 69 -3.56 -8.06 -7.97
N ASP A 70 -4.44 -9.06 -7.78
CA ASP A 70 -4.68 -10.10 -8.78
C ASP A 70 -5.24 -9.51 -10.08
N TYR A 71 -6.20 -8.58 -9.97
CA TYR A 71 -6.77 -7.87 -11.12
C TYR A 71 -5.72 -7.12 -11.94
N PHE A 72 -4.77 -6.44 -11.29
CA PHE A 72 -3.69 -5.71 -11.96
C PHE A 72 -2.44 -6.59 -12.25
N GLY A 73 -2.48 -7.88 -11.92
CA GLY A 73 -1.34 -8.79 -12.07
C GLY A 73 -0.10 -8.33 -11.29
N LEU A 74 -0.29 -7.77 -10.09
CA LEU A 74 0.77 -7.24 -9.23
C LEU A 74 1.09 -8.23 -8.11
N ARG A 75 2.37 -8.39 -7.80
CA ARG A 75 2.82 -9.12 -6.63
C ARG A 75 2.94 -8.17 -5.43
N PRO A 76 2.94 -8.69 -4.19
CA PRO A 76 3.12 -7.85 -3.01
C PRO A 76 4.38 -6.98 -3.07
N GLU A 77 5.48 -7.53 -3.61
CA GLU A 77 6.77 -6.83 -3.70
C GLU A 77 6.71 -5.68 -4.70
N ASP A 78 5.83 -5.76 -5.70
CA ASP A 78 5.67 -4.71 -6.69
C ASP A 78 5.09 -3.44 -6.05
N LEU A 79 4.40 -3.52 -4.91
CA LEU A 79 3.89 -2.34 -4.20
C LEU A 79 4.99 -1.55 -3.46
N ASN A 80 6.20 -2.10 -3.31
CA ASN A 80 7.29 -1.33 -2.69
C ASN A 80 7.99 -0.47 -3.74
N LEU A 81 7.61 0.80 -3.80
CA LEU A 81 8.20 1.77 -4.73
C LEU A 81 9.60 2.19 -4.26
N ASP A 82 10.58 2.07 -5.15
CA ASP A 82 11.89 2.68 -4.97
C ASP A 82 11.82 4.17 -5.34
N LEU A 83 12.09 5.02 -4.35
CA LEU A 83 12.11 6.47 -4.48
C LEU A 83 13.53 7.01 -4.74
N GLY A 84 14.49 6.14 -5.03
CA GLY A 84 15.89 6.47 -5.27
C GLY A 84 16.60 6.90 -3.98
N PRO A 85 17.04 8.16 -3.84
CA PRO A 85 17.78 8.61 -2.65
C PRO A 85 16.97 8.56 -1.34
N LEU A 86 15.64 8.48 -1.41
CA LEU A 86 14.76 8.29 -0.25
C LEU A 86 14.59 6.81 0.15
N GLY A 87 15.07 5.88 -0.68
CA GLY A 87 14.93 4.44 -0.47
C GLY A 87 13.54 3.91 -0.81
N GLN A 88 13.21 2.75 -0.24
CA GLN A 88 11.92 2.08 -0.43
C GLN A 88 10.81 2.78 0.35
N LEU A 89 9.65 2.98 -0.27
CA LEU A 89 8.53 3.69 0.35
C LEU A 89 7.89 2.90 1.50
N LEU A 90 7.74 1.58 1.34
CA LEU A 90 7.19 0.72 2.38
C LEU A 90 8.33 0.21 3.28
N PRO A 91 8.22 0.36 4.61
CA PRO A 91 9.19 -0.20 5.54
C PRO A 91 9.23 -1.73 5.41
N SER A 92 10.42 -2.33 5.51
CA SER A 92 10.57 -3.78 5.52
C SER A 92 9.73 -4.36 6.68
N ARG A 93 8.82 -5.29 6.38
CA ARG A 93 8.06 -6.00 7.42
C ARG A 93 9.08 -6.68 8.33
N PRO A 94 9.14 -6.38 9.64
CA PRO A 94 10.02 -7.11 10.53
C PRO A 94 9.55 -8.57 10.54
N GLY A 95 10.50 -9.49 10.35
CA GLY A 95 10.26 -10.93 10.53
C GLY A 95 10.12 -11.30 12.00
#